data_AF-A0A2T8KKN2-F1
#
_entry.id   AF-A0A2T8KKN2-F1
#
_cell.length_a   1.000
_cell.length_b   1.000
_cell.length_c   1.000
_cell.angle_alpha   90.00
_cell.angle_beta   90.00
_cell.angle_gamma   90.00
#
_symmetry.space_group_name_H-M   'P 1'
#
loop_
_entity.id
_entity.type
_entity.pdbx_description
1 polymer ?
#
loop_
_entity_poly.entity_id
_entity_poly.type
_entity_poly.pdbx_seq_one_letter_code
_entity_poly.pdbx_strand_id
1 'polypeptide(L)'
;MTSLSITVMTLNLHEGEQSSESPNSWEKRRDICVSVITSYSPTILCTQQGLRWQLDYLQQCLPGYEQFGISRKGSQDTTDEYCTIFYEKEKVELTEGGTFWLSESPSVPGSISWGATAPCIATWAMFQLKRLEPPGFSFQIVNTNLDEVSPRARRRSALLTWQHIASLPPNLPVIYCGGFNTQKESMTGRFLLGRSREHGVVGDMRDAWPNARVRKNVSLIHTYHGFKGAPLILHLCHFL
;
A
#
# COMPACT_ATOMS: atom_id res chain seq x y z
N MET A 1 2.27 -15.28 27.99
CA MET A 1 1.78 -14.10 27.24
C MET A 1 1.61 -14.52 25.79
N THR A 2 0.38 -14.58 25.29
CA THR A 2 0.11 -14.79 23.87
C THR A 2 0.67 -13.60 23.11
N SER A 3 1.60 -13.85 22.18
CA SER A 3 2.14 -12.79 21.32
C SER A 3 1.03 -12.30 20.41
N LEU A 4 0.74 -11.00 20.44
CA LEU A 4 -0.07 -10.36 19.41
C LEU A 4 0.76 -10.26 18.14
N SER A 5 0.27 -10.83 17.05
CA SER A 5 0.95 -10.80 15.76
C SER A 5 -0.02 -10.38 14.67
N ILE A 6 0.34 -9.34 13.94
CA ILE A 6 -0.33 -8.91 12.72
C ILE A 6 0.61 -9.22 11.57
N THR A 7 0.09 -9.86 10.53
CA THR A 7 0.82 -10.07 9.28
C THR A 7 0.30 -9.09 8.24
N VAL A 8 1.21 -8.35 7.61
CA VAL A 8 0.88 -7.37 6.57
C VAL A 8 1.61 -7.74 5.28
N MET A 9 0.86 -7.75 4.17
CA MET A 9 1.39 -7.96 2.83
C MET A 9 1.11 -6.72 1.97
N THR A 10 2.09 -6.30 1.17
CA THR A 10 1.88 -5.32 0.09
C THR A 10 2.16 -6.01 -1.25
N LEU A 11 1.25 -5.87 -2.20
CA LEU A 11 1.31 -6.56 -3.49
C LEU A 11 0.73 -5.69 -4.61
N ASN A 12 1.58 -5.24 -5.53
CA ASN A 12 1.11 -4.57 -6.73
C ASN A 12 0.57 -5.63 -7.72
N LEU A 13 -0.70 -5.49 -8.16
CA LEU A 13 -1.36 -6.44 -9.06
C LEU A 13 -0.92 -6.28 -10.52
N HIS A 14 -0.27 -5.16 -10.80
CA HIS A 14 0.16 -4.69 -12.10
C HIS A 14 -1.00 -4.42 -13.07
N GLU A 15 -0.71 -3.71 -14.15
CA GLU A 15 -1.65 -3.33 -15.20
C GLU A 15 -2.52 -4.50 -15.64
N GLY A 16 -3.84 -4.34 -15.46
CA GLY A 16 -4.85 -5.33 -15.81
C GLY A 16 -5.19 -5.34 -17.30
N GLU A 17 -5.11 -4.20 -17.98
CA GLU A 17 -5.43 -4.06 -19.41
C GLU A 17 -4.26 -4.50 -20.29
N GLN A 18 -4.04 -5.81 -20.34
CA GLN A 18 -3.13 -6.44 -21.31
C GLN A 18 -3.93 -7.30 -22.28
N SER A 19 -3.43 -7.43 -23.51
CA SER A 19 -3.97 -8.40 -24.47
C SER A 19 -4.08 -9.79 -23.83
N SER A 20 -5.17 -10.51 -24.09
CA SER A 20 -5.37 -11.90 -23.63
C SER A 20 -4.21 -12.82 -24.03
N GLU A 21 -3.59 -12.53 -25.17
CA GLU A 21 -2.44 -13.26 -25.71
C GLU A 21 -1.15 -12.99 -24.93
N SER A 22 -1.06 -11.87 -24.19
CA SER A 22 0.10 -11.57 -23.34
C SER A 22 0.35 -12.74 -22.39
N PRO A 23 1.59 -13.24 -22.25
CA PRO A 23 1.92 -14.22 -21.21
C PRO A 23 1.73 -13.67 -19.79
N ASN A 24 1.68 -12.34 -19.67
CA ASN A 24 1.53 -11.61 -18.41
C ASN A 24 0.11 -11.03 -18.22
N SER A 25 -0.88 -11.48 -19.02
CA SER A 25 -2.28 -11.09 -18.83
C SER A 25 -2.77 -11.48 -17.44
N TRP A 26 -3.76 -10.74 -16.91
CA TRP A 26 -4.31 -11.04 -15.60
C TRP A 26 -4.83 -12.48 -15.50
N GLU A 27 -5.47 -12.96 -16.55
CA GLU A 27 -6.11 -14.27 -16.68
C GLU A 27 -5.10 -15.40 -16.45
N LYS A 28 -3.85 -15.22 -16.90
CA LYS A 28 -2.77 -16.18 -16.70
C LYS A 28 -2.09 -16.06 -15.32
N ARG A 29 -2.27 -14.94 -14.62
CA ARG A 29 -1.61 -14.64 -13.34
C ARG A 29 -2.52 -14.74 -12.12
N ARG A 30 -3.84 -14.61 -12.29
CA ARG A 30 -4.80 -14.43 -11.19
C ARG A 30 -4.81 -15.59 -10.20
N ASP A 31 -4.70 -16.83 -10.68
CA ASP A 31 -4.70 -18.03 -9.82
C ASP A 31 -3.41 -18.11 -8.98
N ILE A 32 -2.26 -17.75 -9.58
CA ILE A 32 -0.97 -17.67 -8.86
C ILE A 32 -1.04 -16.55 -7.81
N CYS A 33 -1.62 -15.40 -8.14
CA CYS A 33 -1.83 -14.30 -7.20
C CYS A 33 -2.61 -14.76 -5.95
N VAL A 34 -3.74 -15.44 -6.16
CA VAL A 34 -4.55 -16.01 -5.08
C VAL A 34 -3.77 -17.06 -4.28
N SER A 35 -3.03 -17.96 -4.95
CA SER A 35 -2.21 -18.97 -4.29
C SER A 35 -1.16 -18.35 -3.37
N VAL A 36 -0.49 -17.28 -3.82
CA VAL A 36 0.47 -16.54 -3.00
C VAL A 36 -0.23 -15.93 -1.78
N ILE A 37 -1.31 -15.17 -1.99
CA ILE A 37 -2.04 -14.51 -0.89
C ILE A 37 -2.51 -15.53 0.15
N THR A 38 -3.14 -16.62 -0.29
CA THR A 38 -3.67 -17.67 0.60
C THR A 38 -2.55 -18.42 1.34
N SER A 39 -1.41 -18.69 0.70
CA SER A 39 -0.28 -19.38 1.34
C SER A 39 0.31 -18.60 2.52
N TYR A 40 0.28 -17.27 2.46
CA TYR A 40 0.75 -16.40 3.56
C TYR A 40 -0.36 -15.99 4.53
N SER A 41 -1.63 -15.99 4.08
CA SER A 41 -2.81 -15.62 4.87
C SER A 41 -2.59 -14.35 5.73
N PRO A 42 -2.30 -13.20 5.10
CA PRO A 42 -1.99 -11.97 5.82
C PRO A 42 -3.20 -11.40 6.56
N THR A 43 -3.04 -10.88 7.77
CA THR A 43 -4.13 -10.16 8.46
C THR A 43 -4.58 -8.94 7.65
N ILE A 44 -3.64 -8.25 7.00
CA ILE A 44 -3.86 -7.11 6.12
C ILE A 44 -3.14 -7.34 4.78
N LEU A 45 -3.85 -7.18 3.67
CA LEU A 45 -3.30 -7.18 2.31
C LEU A 45 -3.53 -5.82 1.65
N CYS A 46 -2.46 -5.12 1.32
CA CYS A 46 -2.47 -3.87 0.58
C CYS A 46 -2.19 -4.15 -0.90
N THR A 47 -3.14 -3.87 -1.79
CA THR A 47 -2.94 -4.00 -3.24
C THR A 47 -2.78 -2.64 -3.92
N GLN A 48 -2.05 -2.61 -5.04
CA GLN A 48 -1.88 -1.43 -5.89
C GLN A 48 -2.21 -1.78 -7.34
N GLN A 49 -2.58 -0.78 -8.13
CA GLN A 49 -2.95 -0.90 -9.56
C GLN A 49 -4.11 -1.87 -9.83
N GLY A 50 -4.87 -2.25 -8.81
CA GLY A 50 -6.00 -3.17 -8.99
C GLY A 50 -7.16 -2.45 -9.66
N LEU A 51 -7.61 -2.98 -10.81
CA LEU A 51 -8.88 -2.58 -11.40
C LEU A 51 -10.05 -3.30 -10.72
N ARG A 52 -11.25 -2.72 -10.82
CA ARG A 52 -12.43 -3.22 -10.10
C ARG A 52 -12.68 -4.72 -10.30
N TRP A 53 -12.61 -5.20 -11.53
CA TRP A 53 -12.83 -6.61 -11.88
C TRP A 53 -11.72 -7.55 -11.35
N GLN A 54 -10.48 -7.08 -11.23
CA GLN A 54 -9.39 -7.85 -10.60
C GLN A 54 -9.64 -7.98 -9.09
N LEU A 55 -10.06 -6.89 -8.45
CA LEU A 55 -10.37 -6.86 -7.02
C LEU A 55 -11.60 -7.70 -6.68
N ASP A 56 -12.65 -7.64 -7.50
CA ASP A 56 -13.84 -8.46 -7.34
C ASP A 56 -13.51 -9.96 -7.46
N TYR A 57 -12.63 -10.33 -8.40
CA TYR A 57 -12.11 -11.70 -8.48
C TYR A 57 -11.35 -12.11 -7.21
N LEU A 58 -10.45 -11.26 -6.70
CA LEU A 58 -9.76 -11.54 -5.44
C LEU A 58 -10.74 -11.69 -4.26
N GLN A 59 -11.75 -10.82 -4.17
CA GLN A 59 -12.78 -10.87 -3.13
C GLN A 59 -13.58 -12.18 -3.16
N GLN A 60 -13.90 -12.70 -4.36
CA GLN A 60 -14.57 -14.00 -4.52
C GLN A 60 -13.68 -15.15 -4.04
N CYS A 61 -12.38 -15.10 -4.33
CA CYS A 61 -11.42 -16.12 -3.90
C CYS A 61 -11.01 -16.02 -2.42
N LEU A 62 -11.29 -14.88 -1.75
CA LEU A 62 -10.88 -14.60 -0.38
C LEU A 62 -12.11 -14.33 0.52
N PRO A 63 -13.01 -15.31 0.75
CA PRO A 63 -14.28 -15.09 1.47
C PRO A 63 -14.13 -14.69 2.95
N GLY A 64 -12.96 -14.95 3.54
CA GLY A 64 -12.60 -14.52 4.90
C GLY A 64 -12.15 -13.06 4.99
N TYR A 65 -12.01 -12.37 3.86
CA TYR A 65 -11.54 -10.99 3.80
C TYR A 65 -12.68 -10.05 3.42
N GLU A 66 -12.59 -8.82 3.89
CA GLU A 66 -13.32 -7.67 3.36
C GLU A 66 -12.33 -6.70 2.71
N GLN A 67 -12.82 -5.83 1.83
CA GLN A 67 -12.01 -4.86 1.11
C GLN A 67 -12.46 -3.43 1.38
N PHE A 68 -11.49 -2.52 1.47
CA PHE A 68 -11.70 -1.10 1.68
C PHE A 68 -10.88 -0.26 0.69
N GLY A 69 -11.50 0.78 0.13
CA GLY A 69 -10.88 1.71 -0.80
C GLY A 69 -11.80 2.12 -1.94
N ILE A 70 -11.46 3.22 -2.61
CA ILE A 70 -12.16 3.73 -3.79
C ILE A 70 -11.19 3.87 -4.95
N SER A 71 -11.75 4.00 -6.16
CA SER A 71 -10.97 4.21 -7.38
C SER A 71 -10.25 5.55 -7.30
N ARG A 72 -9.11 5.65 -7.98
CA ARG A 72 -8.36 6.91 -8.12
C ARG A 72 -9.12 8.00 -8.89
N LYS A 73 -10.28 7.70 -9.47
CA LYS A 73 -11.22 8.68 -10.04
C LYS A 73 -12.33 9.12 -9.06
N GLY A 74 -12.49 8.42 -7.94
CA GLY A 74 -13.49 8.71 -6.91
C GLY A 74 -14.44 7.54 -6.66
N SER A 75 -15.41 7.75 -5.78
CA SER A 75 -16.42 6.73 -5.44
C SER A 75 -17.49 6.54 -6.54
N GLN A 76 -17.71 7.57 -7.37
CA GLN A 76 -18.70 7.55 -8.45
C GLN A 76 -18.16 6.95 -9.76
N ASP A 77 -16.83 6.87 -9.90
CA ASP A 77 -16.18 6.37 -11.10
C ASP A 77 -15.24 5.23 -10.73
N THR A 78 -15.70 4.00 -10.98
CA THR A 78 -15.01 2.75 -10.64
C THR A 78 -14.16 2.20 -11.79
N THR A 79 -13.95 2.99 -12.85
CA THR A 79 -13.30 2.52 -14.09
C THR A 79 -11.78 2.47 -14.02
N ASP A 80 -11.19 2.96 -12.93
CA ASP A 80 -9.75 3.17 -12.82
C ASP A 80 -9.14 2.45 -11.60
N GLU A 81 -7.82 2.50 -11.47
CA GLU A 81 -7.05 1.77 -10.46
C GLU A 81 -7.38 2.16 -9.01
N TYR A 82 -7.17 1.21 -8.11
CA TYR A 82 -7.36 1.35 -6.67
C TYR A 82 -6.05 1.10 -5.89
N CYS A 83 -6.02 1.60 -4.66
CA CYS A 83 -5.09 1.20 -3.61
C CYS A 83 -5.85 0.45 -2.50
N THR A 84 -6.40 -0.72 -2.82
CA THR A 84 -7.32 -1.45 -1.94
C THR A 84 -6.61 -2.05 -0.72
N ILE A 85 -7.26 -2.00 0.43
CA ILE A 85 -6.87 -2.68 1.66
C ILE A 85 -7.84 -3.82 1.90
N PHE A 86 -7.39 -5.06 1.75
CA PHE A 86 -8.10 -6.24 2.19
C PHE A 86 -7.72 -6.57 3.65
N TYR A 87 -8.68 -7.01 4.46
CA TYR A 87 -8.44 -7.37 5.86
C TYR A 87 -9.22 -8.61 6.28
N GLU A 88 -8.60 -9.44 7.12
CA GLU A 88 -9.22 -10.65 7.66
C GLU A 88 -10.24 -10.30 8.75
N LYS A 89 -11.53 -10.38 8.41
CA LYS A 89 -12.64 -9.88 9.24
C LYS A 89 -12.79 -10.56 10.60
N GLU A 90 -12.20 -11.74 10.78
CA GLU A 90 -12.20 -12.46 12.07
C GLU A 90 -11.13 -11.95 13.04
N LYS A 91 -10.09 -11.28 12.53
CA LYS A 91 -8.95 -10.79 13.34
C LYS A 91 -9.00 -9.30 13.62
N VAL A 92 -9.51 -8.51 12.69
CA VAL A 92 -9.55 -7.06 12.80
C VAL A 92 -10.91 -6.49 12.43
N GLU A 93 -11.20 -5.32 12.96
CA GLU A 93 -12.37 -4.50 12.63
C GLU A 93 -11.91 -3.16 12.06
N LEU A 94 -12.48 -2.76 10.92
CA LEU A 94 -12.29 -1.43 10.35
C LEU A 94 -13.14 -0.42 11.14
N THR A 95 -12.52 0.54 11.80
CA THR A 95 -13.22 1.53 12.63
C THR A 95 -13.38 2.88 11.92
N GLU A 96 -12.43 3.23 11.07
CA GLU A 96 -12.42 4.48 10.30
C GLU A 96 -11.56 4.30 9.06
N GLY A 97 -11.81 5.07 8.00
CA GLY A 97 -10.93 5.04 6.84
C GLY A 97 -11.31 6.10 5.82
N GLY A 98 -10.41 6.31 4.87
CA GLY A 98 -10.63 7.23 3.78
C GLY A 98 -9.66 7.02 2.63
N THR A 99 -9.81 7.85 1.60
CA THR A 99 -8.85 7.95 0.50
C THR A 99 -8.66 9.42 0.18
N PHE A 100 -7.41 9.83 0.01
CA PHE A 100 -7.07 11.18 -0.44
C PHE A 100 -6.18 11.12 -1.67
N TRP A 101 -6.30 12.16 -2.50
CA TRP A 101 -5.52 12.32 -3.71
C TRP A 101 -4.18 12.96 -3.40
N LEU A 102 -3.13 12.42 -3.99
CA LEU A 102 -1.77 12.88 -3.82
C LEU A 102 -1.50 14.06 -4.75
N SER A 103 -2.18 15.17 -4.45
CA SER A 103 -2.23 16.38 -5.25
C SER A 103 -2.29 17.63 -4.37
N GLU A 104 -2.32 18.81 -4.97
CA GLU A 104 -2.56 20.09 -4.25
C GLU A 104 -3.99 20.20 -3.71
N SER A 105 -4.91 19.35 -4.18
CA SER A 105 -6.32 19.31 -3.80
C SER A 105 -6.71 17.90 -3.32
N PRO A 106 -6.22 17.46 -2.14
CA PRO A 106 -6.30 16.06 -1.71
C PRO A 106 -7.72 15.54 -1.45
N SER A 107 -8.70 16.42 -1.29
CA SER A 107 -10.12 16.10 -1.15
C SER A 107 -10.88 16.04 -2.48
N VAL A 108 -10.25 16.40 -3.60
CA VAL A 108 -10.90 16.47 -4.92
C VAL A 108 -10.62 15.19 -5.71
N PRO A 109 -11.66 14.38 -6.01
CA PRO A 109 -11.50 13.16 -6.77
C PRO A 109 -10.85 13.36 -8.13
N GLY A 110 -9.91 12.49 -8.48
CA GLY A 110 -9.20 12.51 -9.76
C GLY A 110 -8.23 13.66 -9.94
N SER A 111 -7.93 14.44 -8.89
CA SER A 111 -6.98 15.55 -8.98
C SER A 111 -5.55 15.07 -9.24
N ILE A 112 -4.83 15.84 -10.05
CA ILE A 112 -3.46 15.55 -10.51
C ILE A 112 -2.60 16.78 -10.24
N SER A 113 -1.38 16.59 -9.76
CA SER A 113 -0.45 17.70 -9.50
C SER A 113 1.01 17.31 -9.70
N TRP A 114 1.88 18.31 -9.64
CA TRP A 114 3.34 18.13 -9.56
C TRP A 114 3.97 17.32 -10.70
N GLY A 115 3.34 17.33 -11.87
CA GLY A 115 3.80 16.65 -13.07
C GLY A 115 3.48 15.15 -13.13
N ALA A 116 2.60 14.65 -12.26
CA ALA A 116 2.02 13.32 -12.43
C ALA A 116 1.16 13.27 -13.71
N THR A 117 1.10 12.11 -14.37
CA THR A 117 0.32 11.90 -15.60
C THR A 117 -1.04 11.25 -15.34
N ALA A 118 -1.23 10.70 -14.14
CA ALA A 118 -2.48 10.11 -13.67
C ALA A 118 -2.71 10.50 -12.19
N PRO A 119 -3.95 10.43 -11.69
CA PRO A 119 -4.20 10.63 -10.27
C PRO A 119 -3.44 9.58 -9.44
N CYS A 120 -2.77 10.01 -8.38
CA CYS A 120 -2.22 9.08 -7.38
C CYS A 120 -3.03 9.22 -6.10
N ILE A 121 -3.21 8.13 -5.36
CA ILE A 121 -4.00 8.12 -4.13
C ILE A 121 -3.25 7.46 -2.97
N ALA A 122 -3.67 7.80 -1.76
CA ALA A 122 -3.41 7.02 -0.57
C ALA A 122 -4.75 6.67 0.09
N THR A 123 -4.97 5.37 0.28
CA THR A 123 -6.10 4.81 1.03
C THR A 123 -5.60 4.48 2.42
N TRP A 124 -6.30 4.92 3.46
CA TRP A 124 -5.94 4.67 4.85
C TRP A 124 -7.11 4.06 5.61
N ALA A 125 -6.80 3.22 6.58
CA ALA A 125 -7.77 2.51 7.39
C ALA A 125 -7.26 2.33 8.81
N MET A 126 -8.10 2.69 9.78
CA MET A 126 -7.93 2.44 11.20
C MET A 126 -8.53 1.08 11.53
N PHE A 127 -7.72 0.24 12.16
CA PHE A 127 -8.14 -1.09 12.58
C PHE A 127 -8.04 -1.26 14.09
N GLN A 128 -8.95 -2.05 14.64
CA GLN A 128 -8.86 -2.59 15.99
C GLN A 128 -8.72 -4.10 15.94
N LEU A 129 -7.78 -4.66 16.70
CA LEU A 129 -7.65 -6.11 16.87
C LEU A 129 -8.83 -6.66 17.68
N LYS A 130 -9.52 -7.65 17.12
CA LYS A 130 -10.60 -8.36 17.79
C LYS A 130 -10.07 -9.27 18.89
N ARG A 131 -10.94 -9.63 19.84
CA ARG A 131 -10.67 -10.58 20.95
C ARG A 131 -9.59 -10.11 21.94
N LEU A 132 -9.31 -8.81 21.97
CA LEU A 132 -8.55 -8.16 23.04
C LEU A 132 -9.53 -7.42 23.96
N GLU A 133 -9.32 -7.52 25.27
CA GLU A 133 -10.11 -6.74 26.22
C GLU A 133 -9.89 -5.23 26.01
N PRO A 134 -10.91 -4.38 26.29
CA PRO A 134 -10.84 -2.94 26.04
C PRO A 134 -9.62 -2.27 26.70
N PRO A 135 -8.95 -1.33 26.00
CA PRO A 135 -9.39 -0.70 24.75
C PRO A 135 -9.04 -1.47 23.46
N GLY A 136 -8.50 -2.69 23.55
CA GLY A 136 -7.95 -3.40 22.38
C GLY A 136 -6.68 -2.72 21.84
N PHE A 137 -6.07 -3.32 20.80
CA PHE A 137 -4.90 -2.76 20.12
C PHE A 137 -5.35 -2.15 18.78
N SER A 138 -5.12 -0.85 18.60
CA SER A 138 -5.45 -0.12 17.38
C SER A 138 -4.19 0.23 16.59
N PHE A 139 -4.31 0.26 15.27
CA PHE A 139 -3.24 0.65 14.36
C PHE A 139 -3.83 1.19 13.06
N GLN A 140 -3.05 1.99 12.33
CA GLN A 140 -3.44 2.46 11.01
C GLN A 140 -2.65 1.75 9.92
N ILE A 141 -3.34 1.40 8.83
CA ILE A 141 -2.72 1.04 7.56
C ILE A 141 -2.86 2.21 6.60
N VAL A 142 -1.77 2.59 5.95
CA VAL A 142 -1.80 3.49 4.80
C VAL A 142 -1.27 2.72 3.60
N ASN A 143 -2.01 2.71 2.50
CA ASN A 143 -1.65 2.06 1.25
C ASN A 143 -1.63 3.08 0.12
N THR A 144 -0.58 3.07 -0.70
CA THR A 144 -0.43 4.03 -1.79
C THR A 144 0.17 3.42 -3.06
N ASN A 145 0.03 4.15 -4.16
CA ASN A 145 0.83 3.98 -5.35
C ASN A 145 1.30 5.37 -5.78
N LEU A 146 2.56 5.71 -5.45
CA LEU A 146 3.16 6.99 -5.80
C LEU A 146 3.45 7.05 -7.31
N ASP A 147 3.53 8.26 -7.84
CA ASP A 147 3.72 8.47 -9.27
C ASP A 147 5.01 7.81 -9.79
N GLU A 148 4.92 7.12 -10.93
CA GLU A 148 6.04 6.39 -11.54
C GLU A 148 7.04 7.32 -12.25
N VAL A 149 6.56 8.45 -12.79
CA VAL A 149 7.33 9.28 -13.72
C VAL A 149 8.00 10.46 -13.00
N SER A 150 7.23 11.30 -12.33
CA SER A 150 7.61 12.56 -11.69
C SER A 150 8.24 12.37 -10.30
N PRO A 151 9.55 12.64 -10.14
CA PRO A 151 10.19 12.69 -8.82
C PRO A 151 9.61 13.81 -7.94
N ARG A 152 9.09 14.88 -8.54
CA ARG A 152 8.46 15.99 -7.80
C ARG A 152 7.14 15.53 -7.19
N ALA A 153 6.31 14.82 -7.94
CA ALA A 153 5.07 14.24 -7.43
C ALA A 153 5.39 13.30 -6.26
N ARG A 154 6.29 12.32 -6.44
CA ARG A 154 6.68 11.40 -5.35
C ARG A 154 7.10 12.09 -4.06
N ARG A 155 7.94 13.14 -4.12
CA ARG A 155 8.36 13.89 -2.92
C ARG A 155 7.20 14.59 -2.23
N ARG A 156 6.34 15.27 -3.00
CA ARG A 156 5.19 16.00 -2.47
C ARG A 156 4.13 15.07 -1.91
N SER A 157 3.88 13.95 -2.59
CA SER A 157 3.00 12.88 -2.11
C SER A 157 3.51 12.27 -0.80
N ALA A 158 4.81 11.95 -0.71
CA ALA A 158 5.40 11.44 0.52
C ALA A 158 5.28 12.44 1.68
N LEU A 159 5.50 13.74 1.43
CA LEU A 159 5.29 14.78 2.43
C LEU A 159 3.83 14.85 2.88
N LEU A 160 2.88 14.85 1.94
CA LEU A 160 1.45 14.91 2.23
C LEU A 160 0.99 13.70 3.07
N THR A 161 1.42 12.50 2.70
CA THR A 161 1.12 11.29 3.48
C THR A 161 1.79 11.32 4.85
N TRP A 162 3.02 11.80 4.96
CA TRP A 162 3.67 12.00 6.25
C TRP A 162 2.92 13.01 7.13
N GLN A 163 2.41 14.11 6.58
CA GLN A 163 1.60 15.08 7.32
C GLN A 163 0.30 14.46 7.86
N HIS A 164 -0.36 13.60 7.07
CA HIS A 164 -1.49 12.81 7.57
C HIS A 164 -1.09 11.95 8.77
N ILE A 165 0.00 11.17 8.63
CA ILE A 165 0.48 10.27 9.68
C ILE A 165 0.89 11.05 10.94
N ALA A 166 1.61 12.15 10.78
CA ALA A 166 2.09 12.99 11.88
C ALA A 166 0.96 13.76 12.61
N SER A 167 -0.24 13.82 12.02
CA SER A 167 -1.43 14.38 12.67
C SER A 167 -2.14 13.41 13.62
N LEU A 168 -1.79 12.12 13.55
CA LEU A 168 -2.37 11.07 14.38
C LEU A 168 -1.81 11.10 15.81
N PRO A 169 -2.48 10.45 16.79
CA PRO A 169 -1.92 10.30 18.13
C PRO A 169 -0.51 9.67 18.09
N PRO A 170 0.47 10.20 18.83
CA PRO A 170 1.88 9.81 18.70
C PRO A 170 2.17 8.35 19.06
N ASN A 171 1.27 7.70 19.81
CA ASN A 171 1.39 6.30 20.22
C ASN A 171 0.60 5.34 19.33
N LEU A 172 -0.06 5.83 18.28
CA LEU A 172 -0.78 4.99 17.33
C LEU A 172 0.23 4.36 16.35
N PRO A 173 0.38 3.03 16.32
CA PRO A 173 1.23 2.38 15.34
C PRO A 173 0.67 2.58 13.93
N VAL A 174 1.55 2.91 12.99
CA VAL A 174 1.17 3.09 11.59
C VAL A 174 2.05 2.22 10.70
N ILE A 175 1.40 1.51 9.78
CA ILE A 175 2.07 0.70 8.77
C ILE A 175 1.81 1.33 7.41
N TYR A 176 2.87 1.81 6.77
CA TYR A 176 2.79 2.43 5.44
C TYR A 176 3.30 1.46 4.37
N CYS A 177 2.39 1.06 3.50
CA CYS A 177 2.56 0.08 2.44
C CYS A 177 2.43 0.73 1.06
N GLY A 178 3.00 0.07 0.06
CA GLY A 178 2.58 0.25 -1.32
C GLY A 178 3.68 0.47 -2.36
N GLY A 179 3.23 1.04 -3.48
CA GLY A 179 4.01 1.31 -4.68
C GLY A 179 4.78 2.62 -4.59
N PHE A 180 5.94 2.68 -3.92
CA PHE A 180 6.65 3.96 -3.76
C PHE A 180 7.33 4.49 -5.02
N ASN A 181 7.56 3.63 -6.02
CA ASN A 181 8.24 3.95 -7.28
C ASN A 181 9.53 4.77 -7.07
N THR A 182 10.28 4.41 -6.03
CA THR A 182 11.45 5.16 -5.60
C THR A 182 12.48 4.24 -4.97
N GLN A 183 13.73 4.70 -4.91
CA GLN A 183 14.82 4.02 -4.22
C GLN A 183 15.08 4.67 -2.86
N LYS A 184 15.67 3.92 -1.93
CA LYS A 184 16.00 4.39 -0.57
C LYS A 184 16.87 5.64 -0.55
N GLU A 185 17.83 5.72 -1.48
CA GLU A 185 18.75 6.85 -1.57
C GLU A 185 18.23 8.00 -2.45
N SER A 186 17.02 7.87 -3.01
CA SER A 186 16.37 9.01 -3.65
C SER A 186 15.97 10.06 -2.61
N MET A 187 15.68 11.28 -3.05
CA MET A 187 15.16 12.33 -2.17
C MET A 187 13.89 11.90 -1.43
N THR A 188 12.97 11.19 -2.11
CA THR A 188 11.74 10.68 -1.50
C THR A 188 12.04 9.59 -0.46
N GLY A 189 12.91 8.63 -0.80
CA GLY A 189 13.29 7.54 0.10
C GLY A 189 14.00 8.07 1.35
N ARG A 190 14.96 8.98 1.17
CA ARG A 190 15.68 9.62 2.28
C ARG A 190 14.75 10.42 3.17
N PHE A 191 13.75 11.12 2.61
CA PHE A 191 12.78 11.87 3.39
C PHE A 191 11.93 10.94 4.26
N LEU A 192 11.35 9.90 3.67
CA LEU A 192 10.54 8.91 4.40
C LEU A 192 11.34 8.27 5.54
N LEU A 193 12.61 7.95 5.30
CA LEU A 193 13.52 7.32 6.27
C LEU A 193 14.14 8.31 7.28
N GLY A 194 13.71 9.57 7.33
CA GLY A 194 14.23 10.59 8.25
C GLY A 194 15.69 11.01 8.00
N ARG A 195 16.22 10.73 6.80
CA ARG A 195 17.59 11.05 6.39
C ARG A 195 17.71 12.36 5.60
N SER A 196 16.59 13.02 5.35
CA SER A 196 16.53 14.35 4.73
C SER A 196 15.27 15.10 5.17
N ARG A 197 15.27 16.41 4.90
CA ARG A 197 14.13 17.31 5.13
C ARG A 197 13.41 17.61 3.84
N GLU A 198 12.10 17.73 3.91
CA GLU A 198 11.26 18.28 2.85
C GLU A 198 10.41 19.39 3.49
N HIS A 199 10.57 20.64 3.01
CA HIS A 199 9.86 21.81 3.57
C HIS A 199 10.02 21.98 5.09
N GLY A 200 11.23 21.73 5.60
CA GLY A 200 11.54 21.81 7.03
C GLY A 200 11.08 20.60 7.86
N VAL A 201 10.20 19.76 7.32
CA VAL A 201 9.68 18.55 7.95
C VAL A 201 10.66 17.39 7.77
N VAL A 202 10.77 16.55 8.80
CA VAL A 202 11.56 15.32 8.80
C VAL A 202 10.57 14.16 8.95
N GLY A 203 10.65 13.17 8.06
CA GLY A 203 9.96 11.89 8.26
C GLY A 203 10.64 11.07 9.37
N ASP A 204 9.97 10.05 9.90
CA ASP A 204 10.58 9.17 10.91
C ASP A 204 10.24 7.69 10.68
N MET A 205 10.02 7.31 9.42
CA MET A 205 9.60 5.94 9.11
C MET A 205 10.77 4.97 9.17
N ARG A 206 10.53 3.76 9.69
CA ARG A 206 11.51 2.68 9.71
C ARG A 206 11.18 1.62 8.67
N ASP A 207 12.13 1.32 7.80
CA ASP A 207 11.97 0.25 6.81
C ASP A 207 11.98 -1.12 7.49
N ALA A 208 10.93 -1.90 7.27
CA ALA A 208 10.75 -3.24 7.81
C ALA A 208 11.87 -4.20 7.41
N TRP A 209 12.44 -4.08 6.20
CA TRP A 209 13.42 -5.04 5.71
C TRP A 209 14.72 -5.08 6.54
N PRO A 210 15.48 -3.98 6.69
CA PRO A 210 16.69 -3.97 7.53
C PRO A 210 16.39 -4.12 9.02
N ASN A 211 15.17 -3.80 9.46
CA ASN A 211 14.76 -3.92 10.87
C ASN A 211 14.16 -5.28 11.23
N ALA A 212 13.93 -6.17 10.25
CA ALA A 212 13.38 -7.49 10.50
C ALA A 212 14.39 -8.38 11.23
N ARG A 213 13.93 -9.05 12.29
CA ARG A 213 14.73 -10.06 13.01
C ARG A 213 15.14 -11.23 12.12
N VAL A 214 14.24 -11.61 11.20
CA VAL A 214 14.47 -12.69 10.24
C VAL A 214 14.06 -12.19 8.86
N ARG A 215 14.95 -12.39 7.88
CA ARG A 215 14.70 -12.10 6.46
C ARG A 215 14.75 -13.40 5.67
N LYS A 216 13.74 -13.63 4.84
CA LYS A 216 13.71 -14.74 3.89
C LYS A 216 13.96 -14.20 2.49
N ASN A 217 14.51 -15.02 1.60
CA ASN A 217 14.82 -14.66 0.21
C ASN A 217 15.79 -13.47 0.09
N VAL A 218 16.84 -13.45 0.91
CA VAL A 218 17.80 -12.33 0.98
C VAL A 218 18.52 -12.08 -0.35
N SER A 219 18.60 -13.06 -1.24
CA SER A 219 19.12 -12.90 -2.60
C SER A 219 18.18 -12.15 -3.56
N LEU A 220 16.90 -12.00 -3.21
CA LEU A 220 15.86 -11.30 -3.98
C LEU A 220 15.57 -9.94 -3.35
N ILE A 221 16.58 -9.07 -3.28
CA ILE A 221 16.48 -7.78 -2.55
C ILE A 221 15.50 -6.80 -3.20
N HIS A 222 15.14 -7.01 -4.47
CA HIS A 222 14.18 -6.15 -5.16
C HIS A 222 12.83 -6.85 -5.38
N THR A 223 11.79 -6.04 -5.42
CA THR A 223 10.38 -6.43 -5.43
C THR A 223 9.72 -6.23 -6.80
N TYR A 224 10.23 -5.36 -7.67
CA TYR A 224 9.83 -5.28 -9.08
C TYR A 224 10.70 -6.21 -9.91
N HIS A 225 10.17 -6.93 -10.90
CA HIS A 225 10.98 -7.81 -11.75
C HIS A 225 10.64 -7.76 -13.23
N GLY A 226 9.76 -6.82 -13.65
CA GLY A 226 9.35 -6.63 -15.05
C GLY A 226 8.92 -7.93 -15.76
N PHE A 227 8.30 -8.87 -15.03
CA PHE A 227 7.97 -10.24 -15.49
C PHE A 227 9.15 -11.10 -15.99
N LYS A 228 10.40 -10.71 -15.72
CA LYS A 228 11.61 -11.44 -16.14
C LYS A 228 12.14 -12.39 -15.07
N GLY A 229 11.53 -12.43 -13.89
CA GLY A 229 12.00 -13.20 -12.73
C GLY A 229 13.29 -12.65 -12.09
N ALA A 230 13.81 -11.52 -12.55
CA ALA A 230 15.01 -10.86 -12.05
C ALA A 230 14.65 -9.54 -11.34
N PRO A 231 15.07 -9.32 -10.08
CA PRO A 231 14.63 -8.20 -9.25
C PRO A 231 15.29 -6.85 -9.67
N LEU A 232 14.50 -5.76 -9.76
CA LEU A 232 14.82 -4.45 -10.36
C LEU A 232 14.48 -3.21 -9.48
N ILE A 233 13.47 -3.20 -8.61
CA ILE A 233 13.13 -2.02 -7.76
C ILE A 233 12.57 -2.45 -6.39
N LEU A 234 12.80 -1.68 -5.32
CA LEU A 234 12.47 -2.03 -3.92
C LEU A 234 11.20 -1.31 -3.43
N HIS A 235 10.19 -2.07 -2.96
CA HIS A 235 9.02 -1.59 -2.22
C HIS A 235 9.34 -1.64 -0.73
N LEU A 236 8.92 -0.58 -0.01
CA LEU A 236 9.17 -0.42 1.41
C LEU A 236 7.89 -0.78 2.16
N CYS A 237 7.93 -1.69 3.14
CA CYS A 237 6.93 -1.68 4.21
C CYS A 237 7.55 -0.90 5.36
N HIS A 238 6.88 0.09 5.92
CA HIS A 238 7.39 0.82 7.08
C HIS A 238 6.55 0.56 8.32
N PHE A 239 7.21 0.44 9.47
CA PHE A 239 6.60 0.47 10.80
C PHE A 239 6.97 1.79 11.49
N LEU A 240 5.99 2.44 12.10
CA LEU A 240 6.18 3.42 13.18
C LEU A 240 5.83 2.76 14.52
#